data_AF-A0AA39QYG8-F1
#
_entry.id   AF-A0AA39QYG8-F1
#
_cell.length_a   1.000
_cell.length_b   1.000
_cell.length_c   1.000
_cell.angle_alpha   90.00
_cell.angle_beta   90.00
_cell.angle_gamma   90.00
#
_symmetry.space_group_name_H-M   'P 1'
#
loop_
_entity.id
_entity.type
_entity.pdbx_description
1 polymer ?
#
loop_
_entity_poly.entity_id
_entity_poly.type
_entity_poly.pdbx_seq_one_letter_code
_entity_poly.pdbx_strand_id
1 'polypeptide(L)'
;MRFQTFFRTARIACRIARIACRSLFVDIGKSLYSIIPRRKNPESLSLYFALQQLHIMTVVFHRLSILIVCLLDFYVRAATERYIIYPKSDVPLPARRLFTEKLNELAPQGNVYTSFWRQVVIRFWCADLNETAYEALLENPIVADIHVNKVVIDLFTQNQSMGENGTYLFRPISGMTPSNLSASEENFKYSTQYSPVAAELRALSQPLDSDSISHYPNYVYPIGRKQIYIYHVEFGINEKHDDFRDRKIEWLWTELAKEGGIKTKTDAYARGGHSTCTASKAVGNLYGASKRATLVVVKMPSFEEDSVHEVLDTVIDGIIDNRRKATSVVNISWGLKEPMQRALLTTLGKKLFTQIQRLMAMGVTIVCAAGNKALQLDDHGRPRETVDTLPAGLWNRGFPGSEKQFFVVGNSDINGARHGTSQIAVSSYKPQIYAPGVDIKCANSTALTGYTTWTGTSFSGVIADLMSTGQYDPKRPFWWQRRGGHSVVWNLVTKANNPPVSPSGNATLVNYTSSILTTTNSDTDGLDNEQLEQLDLSTD
;
A
#
# COMPACT_ATOMS: atom_id res chain seq x y z
N MET A 1 32.38 7.37 35.95
CA MET A 1 32.90 6.38 36.93
C MET A 1 31.92 6.01 38.05
N ARG A 2 31.27 6.94 38.76
CA ARG A 2 30.43 6.61 39.94
C ARG A 2 29.20 5.71 39.66
N PHE A 3 28.64 5.78 38.45
CA PHE A 3 27.46 4.97 38.05
C PHE A 3 27.76 3.49 37.79
N GLN A 4 28.90 3.16 37.16
CA GLN A 4 29.28 1.77 36.88
C GLN A 4 29.59 0.99 38.17
N THR A 5 30.21 1.66 39.16
CA THR A 5 30.48 1.08 40.48
C THR A 5 29.17 0.76 41.21
N PHE A 6 28.19 1.68 41.19
CA PHE A 6 26.87 1.46 41.80
C PHE A 6 26.16 0.22 41.21
N PHE A 7 26.19 0.04 39.89
CA PHE A 7 25.56 -1.11 39.24
C PHE A 7 26.29 -2.44 39.44
N ARG A 8 27.63 -2.43 39.54
CA ARG A 8 28.39 -3.62 39.94
C ARG A 8 28.01 -4.05 41.36
N THR A 9 27.93 -3.09 42.29
CA THR A 9 27.50 -3.35 43.67
C THR A 9 26.07 -3.88 43.73
N ALA A 10 25.14 -3.30 42.95
CA ALA A 10 23.76 -3.77 42.88
C ALA A 10 23.64 -5.20 42.32
N ARG A 11 24.39 -5.55 41.26
CA ARG A 11 24.41 -6.92 40.71
C ARG A 11 24.96 -7.95 41.70
N ILE A 12 26.00 -7.58 42.45
CA ILE A 12 26.58 -8.44 43.50
C ILE A 12 25.57 -8.61 44.64
N ALA A 13 24.95 -7.53 45.12
CA ALA A 13 23.92 -7.57 46.15
C ALA A 13 22.73 -8.44 45.73
N CYS A 14 22.26 -8.35 44.48
CA CYS A 14 21.19 -9.21 43.96
C CYS A 14 21.60 -10.68 43.89
N ARG A 15 22.85 -11.01 43.49
CA ARG A 15 23.34 -12.40 43.49
C ARG A 15 23.41 -12.96 44.92
N ILE A 16 23.91 -12.18 45.87
CA ILE A 16 23.98 -12.57 47.28
C ILE A 16 22.56 -12.78 47.83
N ALA A 17 21.63 -11.86 47.57
CA ALA A 17 20.23 -11.99 47.99
C ALA A 17 19.57 -13.25 47.39
N ARG A 18 19.86 -13.58 46.12
CA ARG A 18 19.31 -14.78 45.46
C ARG A 18 19.85 -16.07 46.07
N ILE A 19 21.14 -16.11 46.41
CA ILE A 19 21.78 -17.26 47.08
C ILE A 19 21.24 -17.38 48.52
N ALA A 20 21.18 -16.28 49.27
CA ALA A 20 20.66 -16.24 50.62
C ALA A 20 19.19 -16.67 50.67
N CYS A 21 18.33 -16.17 49.78
CA CYS A 21 16.93 -16.63 49.70
C CYS A 21 16.82 -18.11 49.33
N ARG A 22 17.69 -18.64 48.46
CA ARG A 22 17.62 -20.04 48.07
C ARG A 22 18.00 -20.97 49.22
N SER A 23 19.10 -20.68 49.92
CA SER A 23 19.54 -21.47 51.09
C SER A 23 18.62 -21.30 52.30
N LEU A 24 18.14 -20.08 52.57
CA LEU A 24 17.28 -19.84 53.73
C LEU A 24 15.89 -20.48 53.56
N PHE A 25 15.26 -20.42 52.38
CA PHE A 25 13.86 -20.82 52.25
C PHE A 25 13.64 -22.26 51.77
N VAL A 26 14.53 -22.81 50.94
CA VAL A 26 14.36 -24.20 50.45
C VAL A 26 14.74 -25.20 51.54
N ASP A 27 15.80 -24.93 52.30
CA ASP A 27 16.31 -25.88 53.28
C ASP A 27 15.55 -25.79 54.61
N ILE A 28 15.16 -24.58 55.05
CA ILE A 28 14.30 -24.40 56.24
C ILE A 28 12.86 -24.85 55.95
N GLY A 29 12.33 -24.58 54.75
CA GLY A 29 11.00 -25.03 54.36
C GLY A 29 10.88 -26.56 54.38
N LYS A 30 11.85 -27.27 53.80
CA LYS A 30 11.89 -28.74 53.84
C LYS A 30 12.04 -29.28 55.26
N SER A 31 12.85 -28.63 56.09
CA SER A 31 13.06 -29.03 57.49
C SER A 31 11.80 -28.81 58.32
N LEU A 32 11.12 -27.66 58.20
CA LEU A 32 9.89 -27.37 58.93
C LEU A 32 8.73 -28.31 58.56
N TYR A 33 8.58 -28.67 57.27
CA TYR A 33 7.57 -29.63 56.84
C TYR A 33 7.81 -31.06 57.38
N SER A 34 9.05 -31.41 57.71
CA SER A 34 9.39 -32.72 58.28
C SER A 34 9.07 -32.85 59.78
N ILE A 35 8.89 -31.73 60.49
CA ILE A 35 8.70 -31.70 61.95
C ILE A 35 7.21 -31.69 62.33
N ILE A 36 6.30 -31.38 61.40
CA ILE A 36 4.85 -31.32 61.68
C ILE A 36 4.30 -32.73 61.88
N PRO A 37 3.85 -33.11 63.10
CA PRO A 37 3.28 -34.43 63.35
C PRO A 37 1.95 -34.57 62.61
N ARG A 38 1.74 -35.68 61.89
CA ARG A 38 0.51 -35.96 61.10
C ARG A 38 -0.79 -36.12 61.92
N ARG A 39 -0.82 -35.74 63.20
CA ARG A 39 -2.00 -35.90 64.06
C ARG A 39 -2.96 -34.73 63.87
N LYS A 40 -4.23 -35.05 63.58
CA LYS A 40 -5.34 -34.11 63.40
C LYS A 40 -5.79 -33.50 64.75
N ASN A 41 -4.98 -32.66 65.37
CA ASN A 41 -5.45 -31.75 66.43
C ASN A 41 -5.76 -30.38 65.77
N PRO A 42 -6.92 -29.74 66.02
CA PRO A 42 -7.25 -28.41 65.51
C PRO A 42 -6.14 -27.34 65.65
N GLU A 43 -5.31 -27.40 66.69
CA GLU A 43 -4.18 -26.46 66.85
C GLU A 43 -3.09 -26.63 65.76
N SER A 44 -2.84 -27.87 65.34
CA SER A 44 -1.89 -28.18 64.25
C SER A 44 -2.39 -27.68 62.88
N LEU A 45 -3.71 -27.57 62.71
CA LEU A 45 -4.32 -27.06 61.49
C LEU A 45 -4.08 -25.55 61.33
N SER A 46 -4.21 -24.79 62.43
CA SER A 46 -3.94 -23.34 62.44
C SER A 46 -2.47 -23.04 62.09
N LEU A 47 -1.53 -23.77 62.69
CA LEU A 47 -0.11 -23.64 62.40
C LEU A 47 0.22 -24.02 60.94
N TYR A 48 -0.44 -25.06 60.41
CA TYR A 48 -0.30 -25.46 59.01
C TYR A 48 -0.78 -24.36 58.05
N PHE A 49 -1.93 -23.74 58.32
CA PHE A 49 -2.42 -22.62 57.51
C PHE A 49 -1.52 -21.38 57.58
N ALA A 50 -0.97 -21.07 58.76
CA ALA A 50 -0.01 -19.97 58.91
C ALA A 50 1.28 -20.21 58.10
N LEU A 51 1.81 -21.43 58.12
CA LEU A 51 2.98 -21.81 57.32
C LEU A 51 2.69 -21.80 55.81
N GLN A 52 1.49 -22.20 55.40
CA GLN A 52 1.07 -22.15 54.00
C GLN A 52 0.94 -20.70 53.50
N GLN A 53 0.37 -19.80 54.30
CA GLN A 53 0.31 -18.36 53.98
C GLN A 53 1.71 -17.75 53.88
N LEU A 54 2.62 -18.08 54.80
CA LEU A 54 4.01 -17.62 54.76
C LEU A 54 4.74 -18.13 53.50
N HIS A 55 4.51 -19.38 53.10
CA HIS A 55 5.06 -19.94 51.86
C HIS A 55 4.54 -19.18 50.62
N ILE A 56 3.24 -18.91 50.54
CA ILE A 56 2.64 -18.15 49.44
C ILE A 56 3.22 -16.74 49.37
N MET A 57 3.30 -16.01 50.49
CA MET A 57 3.89 -14.66 50.52
C MET A 57 5.37 -14.67 50.07
N THR A 58 6.12 -15.70 50.45
CA THR A 58 7.53 -15.85 50.06
C THR A 58 7.67 -16.10 48.55
N VAL A 59 6.81 -16.95 47.98
CA VAL A 59 6.79 -17.20 46.52
C VAL A 59 6.41 -15.94 45.75
N VAL A 60 5.46 -15.16 46.27
CA VAL A 60 5.08 -13.86 45.68
C VAL A 60 6.25 -12.88 45.74
N PHE A 61 6.93 -12.74 46.88
CA PHE A 61 8.12 -11.88 47.02
C PHE A 61 9.27 -12.32 46.10
N HIS A 62 9.49 -13.62 45.93
CA HIS A 62 10.49 -14.14 45.00
C HIS A 62 10.15 -13.81 43.54
N ARG A 63 8.89 -13.95 43.14
CA ARG A 63 8.45 -13.58 41.79
C ARG A 63 8.50 -12.07 41.56
N LEU A 64 8.13 -11.26 42.56
CA LEU A 64 8.19 -9.81 42.50
C LEU A 64 9.65 -9.31 42.38
N SER A 65 10.58 -9.90 43.13
CA SER A 65 12.00 -9.57 43.03
C SER A 65 12.62 -9.96 41.68
N ILE A 66 12.23 -11.10 41.10
CA ILE A 66 12.61 -11.45 39.72
C ILE A 66 12.07 -10.41 38.74
N LEU A 67 10.79 -10.02 38.87
CA LEU A 67 10.17 -9.02 38.01
C LEU A 67 10.90 -7.67 38.11
N ILE A 68 11.23 -7.20 39.32
CA ILE A 68 11.98 -5.97 39.55
C ILE A 68 13.37 -6.04 38.90
N VAL A 69 14.07 -7.17 39.01
CA VAL A 69 15.39 -7.35 38.37
C VAL A 69 15.27 -7.35 36.84
N CYS A 70 14.25 -8.00 36.28
CA CYS A 70 13.97 -7.99 34.84
C CYS A 70 13.61 -6.58 34.34
N LEU A 71 12.80 -5.83 35.11
CA LEU A 71 12.46 -4.45 34.81
C LEU A 71 13.67 -3.53 34.91
N LEU A 72 14.56 -3.73 35.89
CA LEU A 72 15.81 -2.97 36.00
C LEU A 72 16.80 -3.33 34.88
N ASP A 73 16.95 -4.60 34.49
CA ASP A 73 17.81 -4.96 33.34
C ASP A 73 17.23 -4.44 32.03
N PHE A 74 15.90 -4.47 31.87
CA PHE A 74 15.21 -3.83 30.75
C PHE A 74 15.41 -2.31 30.74
N TYR A 75 15.27 -1.65 31.89
CA TYR A 75 15.46 -0.20 32.03
C TYR A 75 16.91 0.21 31.78
N VAL A 76 17.89 -0.58 32.24
CA VAL A 76 19.32 -0.35 31.99
C VAL A 76 19.66 -0.57 30.51
N ARG A 77 19.06 -1.55 29.84
CA ARG A 77 19.22 -1.76 28.38
C ARG A 77 18.48 -0.71 27.55
N ALA A 78 17.39 -0.14 28.07
CA ALA A 78 16.67 0.97 27.46
C ALA A 78 17.38 2.32 27.67
N ALA A 79 18.27 2.42 28.67
CA ALA A 79 19.01 3.62 29.02
C ALA A 79 20.34 3.79 28.26
N THR A 80 20.76 2.81 27.45
CA THR A 80 21.85 3.02 26.49
C THR A 80 21.27 3.61 25.21
N GLU A 81 21.71 4.81 24.84
CA GLU A 81 21.34 5.45 23.58
C GLU A 81 21.74 4.53 22.42
N ARG A 82 20.75 3.89 21.82
CA ARG A 82 20.95 3.08 20.61
C ARG A 82 20.77 3.99 19.41
N TYR A 83 21.70 3.93 18.48
CA TYR A 83 21.68 4.73 17.27
C TYR A 83 21.22 3.88 16.10
N ILE A 84 20.38 4.45 15.23
CA ILE A 84 20.00 3.88 13.94
C ILE A 84 20.77 4.64 12.87
N ILE A 85 21.62 3.93 12.15
CA ILE A 85 22.55 4.48 11.16
C ILE A 85 22.06 4.07 9.77
N TYR A 86 21.74 5.05 8.94
CA TYR A 86 21.25 4.85 7.59
C TYR A 86 22.39 5.04 6.59
N PRO A 87 22.58 4.12 5.62
CA PRO A 87 23.52 4.33 4.53
C PRO A 87 22.99 5.34 3.51
N LYS A 88 23.89 6.02 2.80
CA LYS A 88 23.53 6.76 1.58
C LYS A 88 22.99 5.82 0.52
N SER A 89 22.00 6.31 -0.23
CA SER A 89 21.27 5.51 -1.21
C SER A 89 22.15 5.00 -2.35
N ASP A 90 23.19 5.74 -2.72
CA ASP A 90 24.14 5.45 -3.79
C ASP A 90 25.27 4.49 -3.39
N VAL A 91 25.39 4.14 -2.09
CA VAL A 91 26.45 3.24 -1.64
C VAL A 91 26.11 1.80 -2.07
N PRO A 92 26.97 1.14 -2.86
CA PRO A 92 26.72 -0.21 -3.33
C PRO A 92 26.83 -1.23 -2.19
N LEU A 93 26.07 -2.32 -2.28
CA LEU A 93 25.97 -3.33 -1.23
C LEU A 93 27.32 -3.89 -0.73
N PRO A 94 28.33 -4.18 -1.58
CA PRO A 94 29.64 -4.63 -1.10
C PRO A 94 30.28 -3.63 -0.12
N ALA A 95 30.16 -2.33 -0.39
CA ALA A 95 30.66 -1.29 0.51
C ALA A 95 29.86 -1.24 1.83
N ARG A 96 28.54 -1.46 1.79
CA ARG A 96 27.71 -1.58 3.01
C ARG A 96 28.11 -2.80 3.85
N ARG A 97 28.45 -3.93 3.23
CA ARG A 97 28.93 -5.12 3.95
C ARG A 97 30.24 -4.85 4.66
N LEU A 98 31.22 -4.26 3.95
CA LEU A 98 32.49 -3.83 4.56
C LEU A 98 32.28 -2.82 5.68
N PHE A 99 31.32 -1.90 5.53
CA PHE A 99 30.97 -0.96 6.59
C PHE A 99 30.39 -1.64 7.83
N THR A 100 29.70 -2.77 7.69
CA THR A 100 29.20 -3.55 8.84
C THR A 100 30.36 -4.07 9.70
N GLU A 101 31.45 -4.51 9.08
CA GLU A 101 32.66 -4.95 9.77
C GLU A 101 33.29 -3.77 10.53
N LYS A 102 33.45 -2.63 9.84
CA LYS A 102 33.95 -1.40 10.46
C LYS A 102 33.07 -0.91 11.62
N LEU A 103 31.75 -1.07 11.50
CA LEU A 103 30.83 -0.69 12.57
C LEU A 103 30.99 -1.58 13.81
N ASN A 104 31.32 -2.86 13.63
CA ASN A 104 31.62 -3.76 14.74
C ASN A 104 32.93 -3.40 15.47
N GLU A 105 33.87 -2.72 14.80
CA GLU A 105 35.07 -2.18 15.44
C GLU A 105 34.77 -0.91 16.25
N LEU A 106 33.86 -0.07 15.75
CA LEU A 106 33.49 1.21 16.37
C LEU A 106 32.51 1.05 17.54
N ALA A 107 31.64 0.04 17.50
CA ALA A 107 30.70 -0.26 18.57
C ALA A 107 31.35 -1.21 19.61
N PRO A 108 31.15 -1.00 20.92
CA PRO A 108 31.61 -1.94 21.94
C PRO A 108 31.14 -3.37 21.63
N GLN A 109 32.05 -4.34 21.75
CA GLN A 109 31.89 -5.71 21.25
C GLN A 109 30.48 -6.30 21.46
N GLY A 110 29.73 -6.45 20.36
CA GLY A 110 28.51 -7.28 20.30
C GLY A 110 27.18 -6.55 20.11
N ASN A 111 27.15 -5.23 19.94
CA ASN A 111 25.89 -4.47 19.86
C ASN A 111 25.55 -3.89 18.48
N VAL A 112 26.15 -4.39 17.40
CA VAL A 112 25.71 -4.06 16.04
C VAL A 112 24.65 -5.04 15.58
N TYR A 113 23.45 -4.52 15.28
CA TYR A 113 22.38 -5.25 14.64
C TYR A 113 22.25 -4.74 13.21
N THR A 114 22.43 -5.63 12.26
CA THR A 114 22.25 -5.33 10.85
C THR A 114 20.84 -5.73 10.45
N SER A 115 20.06 -4.78 9.95
CA SER A 115 18.77 -5.10 9.36
C SER A 115 18.97 -5.54 7.91
N PHE A 116 18.66 -6.80 7.62
CA PHE A 116 18.75 -7.38 6.28
C PHE A 116 17.39 -7.50 5.61
N TRP A 117 17.34 -7.27 4.31
CA TRP A 117 16.26 -7.77 3.45
C TRP A 117 16.71 -9.08 2.79
N ARG A 118 15.99 -10.19 3.01
CA ARG A 118 16.21 -11.52 2.42
C ARG A 118 17.69 -11.98 2.35
N GLN A 119 18.52 -11.57 3.31
CA GLN A 119 19.98 -11.79 3.35
C GLN A 119 20.80 -11.07 2.26
N VAL A 120 20.17 -10.24 1.43
CA VAL A 120 20.84 -9.58 0.30
C VAL A 120 21.13 -8.11 0.58
N VAL A 121 20.24 -7.32 1.19
CA VAL A 121 20.45 -5.86 1.33
C VAL A 121 20.51 -5.41 2.78
N ILE A 122 21.47 -4.55 3.12
CA ILE A 122 21.57 -3.89 4.43
C ILE A 122 20.82 -2.55 4.38
N ARG A 123 19.78 -2.43 5.23
CA ARG A 123 18.89 -1.26 5.29
C ARG A 123 19.41 -0.17 6.20
N PHE A 124 19.75 -0.56 7.41
CA PHE A 124 20.32 0.28 8.45
C PHE A 124 21.07 -0.61 9.42
N TRP A 125 21.95 0.02 10.18
CA TRP A 125 22.55 -0.59 11.36
C TRP A 125 21.90 -0.01 12.60
N CYS A 126 21.73 -0.84 13.62
CA CYS A 126 21.56 -0.35 14.98
C CYS A 126 22.83 -0.64 15.75
N ALA A 127 23.41 0.37 16.37
CA ALA A 127 24.60 0.23 17.18
C ALA A 127 24.49 1.06 18.45
N ASP A 128 25.05 0.56 19.54
CA ASP A 128 25.29 1.37 20.73
C ASP A 128 26.62 2.10 20.48
N LEU A 129 26.57 3.42 20.29
CA LEU A 129 27.73 4.23 19.97
C LEU A 129 28.16 5.01 21.21
N ASN A 130 29.48 5.12 21.42
CA ASN A 130 30.00 6.18 22.28
C ASN A 130 30.16 7.48 21.46
N GLU A 131 30.40 8.59 22.14
CA GLU A 131 30.55 9.92 21.52
C GLU A 131 31.59 9.91 20.39
N THR A 132 32.76 9.30 20.61
CA THR A 132 33.82 9.20 19.58
C THR A 132 33.37 8.42 18.35
N ALA A 133 32.67 7.30 18.53
CA ALA A 133 32.15 6.50 17.42
C ALA A 133 31.03 7.22 16.68
N TYR A 134 30.16 7.95 17.38
CA TYR A 134 29.12 8.77 16.78
C TYR A 134 29.71 9.85 15.88
N GLU A 135 30.68 10.64 16.38
CA GLU A 135 31.35 11.69 15.60
C GLU A 135 32.07 11.10 14.38
N ALA A 136 32.77 9.97 14.53
CA ALA A 136 33.44 9.29 13.43
C ALA A 136 32.47 8.79 12.34
N LEU A 137 31.22 8.52 12.69
CA LEU A 137 30.19 8.10 11.74
C LEU A 137 29.53 9.28 11.02
N LEU A 138 29.46 10.46 11.63
CA LEU A 138 28.94 11.67 10.97
C LEU A 138 29.78 12.05 9.74
N GLU A 139 31.09 11.82 9.78
CA GLU A 139 32.01 12.09 8.66
C GLU A 139 32.14 10.92 7.69
N ASN A 140 31.51 9.78 7.97
CA ASN A 140 31.73 8.57 7.17
C ASN A 140 31.04 8.70 5.80
N PRO A 141 31.75 8.47 4.68
CA PRO A 141 31.17 8.64 3.35
C PRO A 141 30.00 7.71 3.06
N ILE A 142 29.84 6.61 3.81
CA ILE A 142 28.74 5.65 3.66
C ILE A 142 27.49 6.07 4.42
N VAL A 143 27.62 6.83 5.50
CA VAL A 143 26.49 7.20 6.38
C VAL A 143 25.75 8.40 5.79
N ALA A 144 24.43 8.26 5.64
CA ALA A 144 23.53 9.34 5.27
C ALA A 144 22.99 10.08 6.50
N ASP A 145 22.58 9.33 7.51
CA ASP A 145 21.94 9.88 8.70
C ASP A 145 22.12 8.96 9.91
N ILE A 146 22.08 9.54 11.11
CA ILE A 146 22.16 8.82 12.37
C ILE A 146 21.08 9.35 13.31
N HIS A 147 20.16 8.48 13.72
CA HIS A 147 19.10 8.84 14.67
C HIS A 147 19.30 8.15 16.01
N VAL A 148 19.16 8.90 17.10
CA VAL A 148 19.01 8.30 18.43
C VAL A 148 17.64 7.63 18.50
N ASN A 149 17.62 6.33 18.78
CA ASN A 149 16.41 5.53 18.98
C ASN A 149 15.76 5.89 20.32
N LYS A 150 15.13 7.07 20.42
CA LYS A 150 14.42 7.56 21.60
C LYS A 150 13.01 6.95 21.74
N VAL A 151 12.85 5.66 21.50
CA VAL A 151 11.50 5.05 21.41
C VAL A 151 10.79 4.83 22.76
N VAL A 152 11.37 5.17 23.92
CA VAL A 152 10.71 4.90 25.21
C VAL A 152 10.32 6.16 26.03
N ILE A 153 10.90 7.34 25.77
CA ILE A 153 10.68 8.51 26.66
C ILE A 153 9.64 9.51 26.12
N ASP A 154 9.56 9.75 24.82
CA ASP A 154 8.65 10.77 24.27
C ASP A 154 7.18 10.33 24.19
N LEU A 155 6.89 9.03 24.34
CA LEU A 155 5.53 8.49 24.34
C LEU A 155 4.72 8.82 25.61
N PHE A 156 5.37 9.24 26.70
CA PHE A 156 4.69 9.55 27.96
C PHE A 156 4.45 11.05 28.19
N THR A 157 5.19 11.94 27.54
CA THR A 157 5.09 13.40 27.74
C THR A 157 4.13 14.10 26.78
N GLN A 158 3.84 13.54 25.60
CA GLN A 158 2.95 14.19 24.61
C GLN A 158 1.47 13.78 24.66
N ASN A 159 1.09 12.81 25.50
CA ASN A 159 -0.29 12.32 25.58
C ASN A 159 -1.24 13.14 26.48
N GLN A 160 -0.85 14.33 26.96
CA GLN A 160 -1.66 15.13 27.88
C GLN A 160 -2.31 16.41 27.33
N SER A 161 -2.16 16.78 26.04
CA SER A 161 -2.60 18.12 25.59
C SER A 161 -3.48 18.24 24.34
N MET A 162 -4.11 17.17 23.84
CA MET A 162 -5.09 17.33 22.74
C MET A 162 -6.49 17.03 23.23
N GLY A 163 -7.17 18.11 23.64
CA GLY A 163 -8.51 18.13 24.20
C GLY A 163 -9.60 17.66 23.25
N GLU A 164 -10.57 16.99 23.87
CA GLU A 164 -11.87 16.62 23.35
C GLU A 164 -12.71 17.89 23.09
N ASN A 165 -13.25 18.02 21.88
CA ASN A 165 -14.45 18.78 21.48
C ASN A 165 -14.25 19.56 20.18
N GLY A 166 -14.69 18.96 19.07
CA GLY A 166 -14.80 19.61 17.78
C GLY A 166 -15.87 18.91 16.93
N THR A 167 -17.13 18.97 17.37
CA THR A 167 -18.29 18.59 16.56
C THR A 167 -18.48 19.62 15.44
N TYR A 168 -18.07 19.29 14.23
CA TYR A 168 -18.40 20.09 13.04
C TYR A 168 -19.59 19.45 12.30
N LEU A 169 -20.77 20.06 12.48
CA LEU A 169 -21.97 19.77 11.71
C LEU A 169 -21.80 20.33 10.28
N PHE A 170 -21.90 19.46 9.27
CA PHE A 170 -21.92 19.86 7.87
C PHE A 170 -23.34 19.84 7.30
N ARG A 171 -23.70 20.90 6.56
CA ARG A 171 -24.85 20.90 5.64
C ARG A 171 -24.44 20.26 4.30
N PRO A 172 -25.31 19.46 3.67
CA PRO A 172 -25.08 18.94 2.32
C PRO A 172 -25.05 20.08 1.31
N ILE A 173 -24.12 20.03 0.35
CA ILE A 173 -24.20 20.84 -0.87
C ILE A 173 -25.28 20.22 -1.77
N SER A 174 -26.54 20.54 -1.52
CA SER A 174 -27.62 20.34 -2.47
C SER A 174 -27.60 21.54 -3.44
N GLY A 175 -27.33 21.33 -4.73
CA GLY A 175 -27.47 22.42 -5.70
C GLY A 175 -26.81 22.32 -7.07
N MET A 176 -26.03 21.27 -7.40
CA MET A 176 -25.58 21.10 -8.79
C MET A 176 -26.67 20.42 -9.61
N THR A 177 -27.59 21.20 -10.17
CA THR A 177 -28.44 20.76 -11.28
C THR A 177 -27.60 20.68 -12.57
N PRO A 178 -27.68 19.61 -13.38
CA PRO A 178 -26.89 19.45 -14.60
C PRO A 178 -27.18 20.45 -15.75
N SER A 179 -28.04 21.44 -15.54
CA SER A 179 -28.71 22.17 -16.63
C SER A 179 -27.88 23.26 -17.32
N ASN A 180 -26.63 23.50 -16.92
CA ASN A 180 -25.75 24.54 -17.52
C ASN A 180 -24.41 24.00 -18.08
N LEU A 181 -24.36 22.75 -18.55
CA LEU A 181 -23.20 22.18 -19.26
C LEU A 181 -23.08 22.68 -20.72
N SER A 182 -23.41 23.95 -21.00
CA SER A 182 -23.27 24.57 -22.32
C SER A 182 -21.91 25.28 -22.48
N ALA A 183 -20.82 24.52 -22.62
CA ALA A 183 -19.56 25.08 -23.12
C ALA A 183 -18.62 23.98 -23.63
N SER A 184 -18.37 24.04 -24.94
CA SER A 184 -17.53 23.17 -25.78
C SER A 184 -17.67 21.68 -25.51
N GLU A 185 -18.53 21.02 -26.27
CA GLU A 185 -18.33 19.63 -26.65
C GLU A 185 -16.95 19.51 -27.33
N GLU A 186 -15.88 19.39 -26.55
CA GLU A 186 -14.71 18.72 -27.09
C GLU A 186 -15.23 17.36 -27.57
N ASN A 187 -15.20 17.16 -28.89
CA ASN A 187 -15.57 15.91 -29.55
C ASN A 187 -14.66 14.79 -29.02
N PHE A 188 -14.99 14.26 -27.84
CA PHE A 188 -14.39 13.06 -27.31
C PHE A 188 -14.76 11.95 -28.28
N LYS A 189 -13.73 11.35 -28.87
CA LYS A 189 -13.92 10.12 -29.60
C LYS A 189 -14.00 9.00 -28.58
N TYR A 190 -14.97 8.11 -28.76
CA TYR A 190 -15.15 6.91 -27.97
C TYR A 190 -14.95 5.67 -28.83
N SER A 191 -14.62 4.57 -28.17
CA SER A 191 -14.67 3.22 -28.73
C SER A 191 -15.61 2.39 -27.87
N THR A 192 -16.18 1.34 -28.46
CA THR A 192 -17.17 0.50 -27.82
C THR A 192 -16.69 -0.94 -27.80
N GLN A 193 -16.66 -1.53 -26.61
CA GLN A 193 -16.65 -2.98 -26.45
C GLN A 193 -18.10 -3.44 -26.37
N TYR A 194 -18.49 -4.27 -27.33
CA TYR A 194 -19.82 -4.87 -27.38
C TYR A 194 -19.89 -6.13 -26.51
N SER A 195 -21.13 -6.51 -26.16
CA SER A 195 -21.44 -7.69 -25.35
C SER A 195 -20.73 -8.97 -25.83
N PRO A 196 -20.25 -9.84 -24.93
CA PRO A 196 -20.38 -9.77 -23.47
C PRO A 196 -19.42 -8.76 -22.82
N VAL A 197 -19.95 -7.93 -21.92
CA VAL A 197 -19.20 -6.94 -21.13
C VAL A 197 -19.44 -7.16 -19.64
N ALA A 198 -18.36 -7.08 -18.87
CA ALA A 198 -18.40 -7.19 -17.42
C ALA A 198 -19.30 -6.12 -16.78
N ALA A 199 -20.02 -6.46 -15.71
CA ALA A 199 -21.01 -5.56 -15.10
C ALA A 199 -20.36 -4.28 -14.58
N GLU A 200 -19.17 -4.37 -13.99
CA GLU A 200 -18.39 -3.25 -13.52
C GLU A 200 -18.02 -2.25 -14.64
N LEU A 201 -17.73 -2.74 -15.86
CA LEU A 201 -17.42 -1.86 -17.00
C LEU A 201 -18.69 -1.19 -17.53
N ARG A 202 -19.80 -1.94 -17.61
CA ARG A 202 -21.11 -1.37 -17.95
C ARG A 202 -21.52 -0.27 -16.97
N ALA A 203 -21.23 -0.43 -15.68
CA ALA A 203 -21.54 0.56 -14.65
C ALA A 203 -20.81 1.88 -14.90
N LEU A 204 -19.55 1.82 -15.36
CA LEU A 204 -18.78 3.02 -15.71
C LEU A 204 -19.37 3.75 -16.92
N SER A 205 -19.93 3.01 -17.88
CA SER A 205 -20.49 3.52 -19.15
C SER A 205 -21.99 3.80 -19.10
N GLN A 206 -22.60 3.75 -17.92
CA GLN A 206 -24.01 4.09 -17.75
C GLN A 206 -24.16 5.63 -17.80
N PRO A 207 -25.04 6.18 -18.66
CA PRO A 207 -25.36 7.60 -18.66
C PRO A 207 -25.91 8.06 -17.31
N LEU A 208 -25.61 9.32 -16.92
CA LEU A 208 -26.01 9.89 -15.63
C LEU A 208 -27.52 9.92 -15.40
N ASP A 209 -28.30 10.05 -16.46
CA ASP A 209 -29.75 10.13 -16.46
C ASP A 209 -30.41 8.75 -16.63
N SER A 210 -29.67 7.68 -16.31
CA SER A 210 -30.18 6.31 -16.31
C SER A 210 -30.21 5.73 -14.90
N ASP A 211 -31.34 5.11 -14.57
CA ASP A 211 -31.53 4.41 -13.29
C ASP A 211 -31.11 2.93 -13.33
N SER A 212 -30.86 2.36 -14.52
CA SER A 212 -30.53 0.95 -14.66
C SER A 212 -29.35 0.68 -15.60
N ILE A 213 -28.41 -0.11 -15.11
CA ILE A 213 -27.29 -0.67 -15.88
C ILE A 213 -27.75 -1.70 -16.93
N SER A 214 -28.90 -2.36 -16.72
CA SER A 214 -29.37 -3.42 -17.62
C SER A 214 -29.68 -2.91 -19.04
N HIS A 215 -30.01 -1.62 -19.17
CA HIS A 215 -30.27 -0.99 -20.46
C HIS A 215 -28.99 -0.69 -21.27
N TYR A 216 -27.81 -0.80 -20.67
CA TYR A 216 -26.54 -0.40 -21.29
C TYR A 216 -25.56 -1.58 -21.29
N PRO A 217 -25.70 -2.52 -22.24
CA PRO A 217 -24.92 -3.76 -22.25
C PRO A 217 -23.46 -3.58 -22.69
N ASN A 218 -23.10 -2.40 -23.20
CA ASN A 218 -21.79 -2.13 -23.77
C ASN A 218 -20.89 -1.36 -22.79
N TYR A 219 -19.58 -1.47 -23.01
CA TYR A 219 -18.59 -0.59 -22.39
C TYR A 219 -18.07 0.40 -23.42
N VAL A 220 -18.31 1.68 -23.17
CA VAL A 220 -17.91 2.78 -24.05
C VAL A 220 -16.79 3.54 -23.36
N TYR A 221 -15.62 3.64 -23.98
CA TYR A 221 -14.44 4.23 -23.35
C TYR A 221 -13.78 5.26 -24.27
N PRO A 222 -13.19 6.32 -23.71
CA PRO A 222 -12.48 7.32 -24.50
C PRO A 222 -11.33 6.70 -25.28
N ILE A 223 -11.14 7.15 -26.52
CA ILE A 223 -9.94 6.79 -27.27
C ILE A 223 -8.74 7.71 -27.05
N GLY A 224 -8.92 8.82 -26.31
CA GLY A 224 -7.87 9.78 -25.98
C GLY A 224 -7.21 10.43 -27.21
N ARG A 225 -6.59 11.60 -27.03
CA ARG A 225 -5.73 12.22 -28.07
C ARG A 225 -4.25 11.95 -27.84
N LYS A 226 -3.86 11.65 -26.59
CA LYS A 226 -2.48 11.42 -26.17
C LYS A 226 -2.34 10.01 -25.61
N GLN A 227 -1.15 9.43 -25.77
CA GLN A 227 -0.79 8.18 -25.09
C GLN A 227 -0.74 8.43 -23.58
N ILE A 228 -1.42 7.56 -22.83
CA ILE A 228 -1.40 7.56 -21.37
C ILE A 228 -0.58 6.37 -20.88
N TYR A 229 0.16 6.57 -19.80
CA TYR A 229 0.99 5.57 -19.16
C TYR A 229 0.46 5.31 -17.74
N ILE A 230 0.13 4.07 -17.43
CA ILE A 230 -0.28 3.65 -16.09
C ILE A 230 0.91 2.96 -15.44
N TYR A 231 1.56 3.64 -14.51
CA TYR A 231 2.60 3.11 -13.64
C TYR A 231 1.93 2.26 -12.56
N HIS A 232 2.06 0.97 -12.72
CA HIS A 232 1.46 -0.04 -11.87
C HIS A 232 2.50 -0.54 -10.86
N VAL A 233 2.43 -0.01 -9.63
CA VAL A 233 3.41 -0.25 -8.56
C VAL A 233 3.03 -1.50 -7.78
N GLU A 234 3.55 -2.65 -8.18
CA GLU A 234 3.10 -3.97 -7.70
C GLU A 234 4.21 -5.04 -7.80
N PHE A 235 3.91 -6.27 -7.40
CA PHE A 235 4.88 -7.38 -7.35
C PHE A 235 5.13 -8.09 -8.69
N GLY A 236 4.67 -7.55 -9.82
CA GLY A 236 4.75 -8.18 -11.14
C GLY A 236 3.41 -8.73 -11.62
N ILE A 237 3.37 -9.31 -12.80
CA ILE A 237 2.13 -9.75 -13.46
C ILE A 237 2.39 -11.02 -14.28
N ASN A 238 1.33 -11.79 -14.54
CA ASN A 238 1.36 -12.77 -15.63
C ASN A 238 1.16 -12.05 -16.99
N GLU A 239 2.22 -11.42 -17.50
CA GLU A 239 2.15 -10.68 -18.78
C GLU A 239 1.75 -11.56 -19.99
N LYS A 240 1.90 -12.89 -19.86
CA LYS A 240 1.55 -13.87 -20.89
C LYS A 240 0.07 -14.23 -20.89
N HIS A 241 -0.70 -13.75 -19.93
CA HIS A 241 -2.14 -13.97 -19.90
C HIS A 241 -2.80 -13.35 -21.14
N ASP A 242 -3.76 -14.04 -21.74
CA ASP A 242 -4.45 -13.64 -22.99
C ASP A 242 -5.16 -12.29 -22.91
N ASP A 243 -5.61 -11.93 -21.71
CA ASP A 243 -6.15 -10.59 -21.44
C ASP A 243 -5.15 -9.45 -21.69
N PHE A 244 -3.84 -9.75 -21.73
CA PHE A 244 -2.78 -8.79 -22.09
C PHE A 244 -2.27 -8.94 -23.52
N ARG A 245 -2.85 -9.84 -24.32
CA ARG A 245 -2.45 -10.01 -25.74
C ARG A 245 -2.52 -8.67 -26.46
N ASP A 246 -1.50 -8.36 -27.23
CA ASP A 246 -1.38 -7.10 -27.99
C ASP A 246 -1.37 -5.81 -27.13
N ARG A 247 -1.28 -5.93 -25.79
CA ARG A 247 -1.11 -4.77 -24.92
C ARG A 247 0.34 -4.32 -24.90
N LYS A 248 0.53 -3.00 -24.94
CA LYS A 248 1.84 -2.38 -24.70
C LYS A 248 2.14 -2.44 -23.20
N ILE A 249 3.10 -3.28 -22.84
CA ILE A 249 3.58 -3.46 -21.47
C ILE A 249 5.07 -3.15 -21.42
N GLU A 250 5.44 -2.23 -20.55
CA GLU A 250 6.81 -1.87 -20.23
C GLU A 250 7.14 -2.26 -18.80
N TRP A 251 8.43 -2.44 -18.52
CA TRP A 251 8.92 -2.90 -17.22
C TRP A 251 9.96 -1.95 -16.68
N LEU A 252 9.77 -1.53 -15.43
CA LEU A 252 10.78 -0.87 -14.63
C LEU A 252 11.11 -1.76 -13.43
N TRP A 253 12.41 -1.94 -13.21
CA TRP A 253 12.94 -2.75 -12.13
C TRP A 253 13.70 -1.85 -11.18
N THR A 254 13.35 -1.93 -9.89
CA THR A 254 14.14 -1.27 -8.85
C THR A 254 15.48 -2.00 -8.68
N GLU A 255 16.49 -1.32 -8.14
CA GLU A 255 17.79 -1.96 -7.86
C GLU A 255 17.62 -3.05 -6.79
N LEU A 256 16.81 -2.85 -5.75
CA LEU A 256 16.51 -3.91 -4.77
C LEU A 256 15.89 -5.15 -5.42
N ALA A 257 15.04 -4.99 -6.45
CA ALA A 257 14.48 -6.12 -7.18
C ALA A 257 15.57 -6.85 -7.99
N LYS A 258 16.48 -6.11 -8.65
CA LYS A 258 17.61 -6.65 -9.42
C LYS A 258 18.60 -7.39 -8.52
N GLU A 259 19.05 -6.74 -7.45
CA GLU A 259 19.99 -7.27 -6.45
C GLU A 259 19.40 -8.46 -5.69
N GLY A 260 18.09 -8.42 -5.41
CA GLY A 260 17.34 -9.48 -4.76
C GLY A 260 17.26 -10.79 -5.54
N GLY A 261 17.80 -10.83 -6.75
CA GLY A 261 17.65 -11.97 -7.67
C GLY A 261 16.20 -12.16 -8.13
N ILE A 262 15.32 -11.18 -7.93
CA ILE A 262 13.96 -11.23 -8.47
C ILE A 262 14.07 -10.93 -9.96
N LYS A 263 14.30 -11.98 -10.75
CA LYS A 263 14.44 -11.89 -12.22
C LYS A 263 13.15 -12.20 -12.96
N THR A 264 12.10 -12.59 -12.25
CA THR A 264 10.85 -13.03 -12.86
C THR A 264 9.83 -11.90 -12.88
N LYS A 265 9.23 -11.71 -14.05
CA LYS A 265 8.08 -10.81 -14.23
C LYS A 265 6.83 -11.29 -13.48
N THR A 266 6.86 -12.52 -12.98
CA THR A 266 5.71 -13.20 -12.36
C THR A 266 5.16 -12.47 -11.14
N ASP A 267 3.85 -12.59 -10.98
CA ASP A 267 3.09 -12.22 -9.78
C ASP A 267 3.27 -13.31 -8.71
N ALA A 268 4.46 -13.31 -8.10
CA ALA A 268 4.90 -14.35 -7.17
C ALA A 268 4.60 -14.02 -5.69
N TYR A 269 3.86 -12.94 -5.41
CA TYR A 269 3.55 -12.57 -4.03
C TYR A 269 2.45 -13.46 -3.45
N ALA A 270 2.44 -13.65 -2.12
CA ALA A 270 1.59 -14.60 -1.39
C ALA A 270 0.07 -14.44 -1.59
N ARG A 271 -0.38 -13.37 -2.26
CA ARG A 271 -1.78 -13.15 -2.65
C ARG A 271 -2.09 -13.62 -4.07
N GLY A 272 -1.18 -14.35 -4.71
CA GLY A 272 -1.41 -15.25 -5.84
C GLY A 272 -2.36 -14.73 -6.93
N GLY A 273 -2.15 -13.52 -7.44
CA GLY A 273 -3.02 -12.95 -8.47
C GLY A 273 -3.45 -11.50 -8.29
N HIS A 274 -3.18 -10.89 -7.13
CA HIS A 274 -3.60 -9.52 -6.86
C HIS A 274 -3.04 -8.52 -7.90
N SER A 275 -1.74 -8.58 -8.18
CA SER A 275 -1.07 -7.68 -9.12
C SER A 275 -1.48 -7.95 -10.58
N THR A 276 -1.62 -9.21 -10.97
CA THR A 276 -2.12 -9.59 -12.31
C THR A 276 -3.56 -9.13 -12.52
N CYS A 277 -4.42 -9.34 -11.53
CA CYS A 277 -5.82 -8.95 -11.58
C CYS A 277 -5.99 -7.43 -11.68
N THR A 278 -5.24 -6.67 -10.87
CA THR A 278 -5.23 -5.21 -10.90
C THR A 278 -4.70 -4.69 -12.24
N ALA A 279 -3.58 -5.21 -12.76
CA ALA A 279 -3.12 -4.86 -14.11
C ALA A 279 -4.15 -5.17 -15.22
N SER A 280 -4.83 -6.30 -15.13
CA SER A 280 -5.93 -6.67 -16.04
C SER A 280 -7.09 -5.69 -15.96
N LYS A 281 -7.44 -5.21 -14.77
CA LYS A 281 -8.42 -4.12 -14.60
C LYS A 281 -7.96 -2.78 -15.18
N ALA A 282 -6.66 -2.53 -15.20
CA ALA A 282 -6.13 -1.30 -15.76
C ALA A 282 -6.25 -1.32 -17.28
N VAL A 283 -5.68 -2.32 -17.93
CA VAL A 283 -5.42 -2.29 -19.38
C VAL A 283 -5.85 -3.53 -20.15
N GLY A 284 -6.41 -4.54 -19.47
CA GLY A 284 -6.78 -5.82 -20.07
C GLY A 284 -7.81 -5.69 -21.20
N ASN A 285 -7.74 -6.60 -22.16
CA ASN A 285 -8.57 -6.62 -23.35
C ASN A 285 -10.05 -6.81 -23.01
N LEU A 286 -10.40 -7.79 -22.17
CA LEU A 286 -11.78 -8.05 -21.76
C LEU A 286 -12.20 -7.14 -20.61
N TYR A 287 -11.35 -7.03 -19.59
CA TYR A 287 -11.75 -6.51 -18.27
C TYR A 287 -11.13 -5.16 -17.90
N GLY A 288 -10.25 -4.63 -18.75
CA GLY A 288 -9.58 -3.35 -18.53
C GLY A 288 -10.47 -2.14 -18.78
N ALA A 289 -10.36 -1.15 -17.90
CA ALA A 289 -11.01 0.15 -18.05
C ALA A 289 -10.25 1.04 -19.05
N SER A 290 -8.92 1.12 -18.94
CA SER A 290 -8.08 1.98 -19.77
C SER A 290 -7.42 1.19 -20.92
N LYS A 291 -8.24 0.60 -21.80
CA LYS A 291 -7.78 -0.35 -22.84
C LYS A 291 -6.72 0.19 -23.80
N ARG A 292 -6.55 1.51 -23.92
CA ARG A 292 -5.54 2.13 -24.80
C ARG A 292 -4.28 2.61 -24.08
N ALA A 293 -4.26 2.56 -22.75
CA ALA A 293 -3.08 2.93 -22.01
C ALA A 293 -1.93 1.94 -22.25
N THR A 294 -0.70 2.44 -22.10
CA THR A 294 0.49 1.62 -21.93
C THR A 294 0.61 1.31 -20.45
N LEU A 295 0.76 0.03 -20.11
CA LEU A 295 1.03 -0.37 -18.73
C LEU A 295 2.53 -0.34 -18.50
N VAL A 296 2.97 0.38 -17.48
CA VAL A 296 4.36 0.37 -17.00
C VAL A 296 4.37 -0.36 -15.67
N VAL A 297 4.78 -1.61 -15.67
CA VAL A 297 4.87 -2.41 -14.45
C VAL A 297 6.15 -2.04 -13.72
N VAL A 298 6.02 -1.49 -12.51
CA VAL A 298 7.17 -1.16 -11.67
C VAL A 298 7.30 -2.23 -10.60
N LYS A 299 8.29 -3.10 -10.77
CA LYS A 299 8.46 -4.30 -9.96
C LYS A 299 8.93 -3.95 -8.56
N MET A 300 8.02 -3.99 -7.60
CA MET A 300 8.33 -3.85 -6.18
C MET A 300 8.77 -5.20 -5.59
N PRO A 301 9.89 -5.26 -4.84
CA PRO A 301 10.39 -6.52 -4.28
C PRO A 301 9.70 -6.95 -2.97
N SER A 302 9.21 -5.99 -2.17
CA SER A 302 8.53 -6.23 -0.89
C SER A 302 7.70 -5.02 -0.45
N PHE A 303 6.84 -5.17 0.57
CA PHE A 303 6.10 -4.06 1.21
C PHE A 303 6.89 -3.30 2.27
N GLU A 304 8.19 -3.51 2.33
CA GLU A 304 9.02 -2.88 3.34
C GLU A 304 9.40 -1.45 2.91
N GLU A 305 9.75 -0.61 3.88
CA GLU A 305 9.96 0.84 3.71
C GLU A 305 10.87 1.21 2.53
N ASP A 306 12.11 0.71 2.51
CA ASP A 306 13.06 0.99 1.42
C ASP A 306 12.54 0.59 0.05
N SER A 307 11.85 -0.55 -0.04
CA SER A 307 11.25 -1.03 -1.29
C SER A 307 10.15 -0.09 -1.78
N VAL A 308 9.34 0.44 -0.87
CA VAL A 308 8.28 1.40 -1.20
C VAL A 308 8.86 2.74 -1.64
N HIS A 309 9.93 3.21 -1.00
CA HIS A 309 10.58 4.43 -1.43
C HIS A 309 11.28 4.26 -2.76
N GLU A 310 12.06 3.21 -2.92
CA GLU A 310 12.81 2.96 -4.15
C GLU A 310 11.88 2.74 -5.34
N VAL A 311 10.75 2.06 -5.16
CA VAL A 311 9.80 1.87 -6.27
C VAL A 311 9.18 3.20 -6.70
N LEU A 312 8.92 4.13 -5.78
CA LEU A 312 8.43 5.46 -6.12
C LEU A 312 9.52 6.36 -6.73
N ASP A 313 10.76 6.26 -6.26
CA ASP A 313 11.91 6.94 -6.89
C ASP A 313 12.07 6.42 -8.34
N THR A 314 11.99 5.10 -8.55
CA THR A 314 12.02 4.45 -9.88
C THR A 314 10.89 4.92 -10.79
N VAL A 315 9.68 5.10 -10.25
CA VAL A 315 8.54 5.70 -11.00
C VAL A 315 8.87 7.13 -11.41
N ILE A 316 9.36 7.96 -10.48
CA ILE A 316 9.68 9.36 -10.73
C ILE A 316 10.73 9.48 -11.83
N ASP A 317 11.83 8.73 -11.72
CA ASP A 317 12.91 8.74 -12.69
C ASP A 317 12.44 8.21 -14.04
N GLY A 318 11.69 7.11 -14.06
CA GLY A 318 11.08 6.56 -15.28
C GLY A 318 10.17 7.56 -15.99
N ILE A 319 9.40 8.37 -15.26
CA ILE A 319 8.56 9.45 -15.83
C ILE A 319 9.42 10.57 -16.43
N ILE A 320 10.50 10.97 -15.75
CA ILE A 320 11.41 12.02 -16.20
C ILE A 320 12.15 11.57 -17.47
N ASP A 321 12.81 10.42 -17.41
CA ASP A 321 13.69 9.92 -18.46
C ASP A 321 12.93 9.66 -19.77
N ASN A 322 11.69 9.18 -19.65
CA ASN A 322 10.84 8.91 -20.81
C ASN A 322 9.96 10.11 -21.21
N ARG A 323 10.11 11.27 -20.57
CA ARG A 323 9.36 12.52 -20.85
C ARG A 323 7.83 12.36 -20.76
N ARG A 324 7.33 11.64 -19.73
CA ARG A 324 5.91 11.27 -19.56
C ARG A 324 5.15 12.12 -18.54
N LYS A 325 5.65 13.32 -18.23
CA LYS A 325 4.99 14.28 -17.33
C LYS A 325 3.60 14.64 -17.86
N ALA A 326 2.63 14.83 -16.97
CA ALA A 326 1.22 15.11 -17.29
C ALA A 326 0.46 14.08 -18.17
N THR A 327 1.10 12.97 -18.57
CA THR A 327 0.47 11.85 -19.30
C THR A 327 0.60 10.53 -18.54
N SER A 328 0.99 10.60 -17.27
CA SER A 328 1.21 9.44 -16.41
C SER A 328 0.20 9.39 -15.28
N VAL A 329 -0.21 8.18 -14.97
CA VAL A 329 -1.02 7.81 -13.81
C VAL A 329 -0.20 6.85 -12.97
N VAL A 330 -0.14 7.06 -11.66
CA VAL A 330 0.53 6.16 -10.72
C VAL A 330 -0.55 5.51 -9.87
N ASN A 331 -0.76 4.22 -10.11
CA ASN A 331 -1.73 3.43 -9.35
C ASN A 331 -1.03 2.71 -8.19
N ILE A 332 -1.51 2.96 -6.99
CA ILE A 332 -1.04 2.37 -5.73
C ILE A 332 -2.18 1.58 -5.11
N SER A 333 -2.23 0.28 -5.45
CA SER A 333 -3.29 -0.65 -5.04
C SER A 333 -3.06 -1.31 -3.68
N TRP A 334 -2.15 -0.77 -2.88
CA TRP A 334 -1.74 -1.28 -1.57
C TRP A 334 -1.72 -0.19 -0.50
N GLY A 335 -1.58 -0.61 0.76
CA GLY A 335 -1.47 0.30 1.91
C GLY A 335 -0.50 -0.22 2.96
N LEU A 336 0.28 0.69 3.53
CA LEU A 336 1.21 0.42 4.63
C LEU A 336 0.47 0.43 5.97
N LYS A 337 0.78 -0.52 6.85
CA LYS A 337 0.14 -0.62 8.17
C LYS A 337 0.48 0.52 9.12
N GLU A 338 1.39 1.42 8.77
CA GLU A 338 1.78 2.53 9.63
C GLU A 338 0.60 3.49 9.86
N PRO A 339 0.19 3.71 11.11
CA PRO A 339 -0.89 4.65 11.41
C PRO A 339 -0.50 6.06 10.96
N MET A 340 -1.40 6.73 10.22
CA MET A 340 -1.22 8.11 9.74
C MET A 340 -0.76 9.11 10.82
N GLN A 341 -1.16 8.89 12.07
CA GLN A 341 -0.78 9.73 13.22
C GLN A 341 0.74 9.75 13.46
N ARG A 342 1.44 8.66 13.13
CA ARG A 342 2.90 8.52 13.26
C ARG A 342 3.64 8.77 11.95
N ALA A 343 3.00 8.46 10.82
CA ALA A 343 3.59 8.58 9.49
C ALA A 343 4.35 9.90 9.23
N LEU A 344 3.75 11.06 9.52
CA LEU A 344 4.42 12.35 9.24
C LEU A 344 5.57 12.68 10.20
N LEU A 345 5.64 11.97 11.33
CA LEU A 345 6.72 12.10 12.30
C LEU A 345 7.88 11.16 11.94
N THR A 346 7.62 10.09 11.20
CA THR A 346 8.64 9.14 10.75
C THR A 346 9.32 9.59 9.46
N THR A 347 10.58 9.18 9.29
CA THR A 347 11.34 9.38 8.05
C THR A 347 10.60 8.79 6.86
N LEU A 348 9.97 7.62 7.05
CA LEU A 348 9.07 6.96 6.11
C LEU A 348 8.01 7.91 5.56
N GLY A 349 7.11 8.43 6.40
CA GLY A 349 6.02 9.24 5.88
C GLY A 349 6.48 10.58 5.34
N LYS A 350 7.58 11.18 5.83
CA LYS A 350 8.17 12.40 5.25
C LYS A 350 8.72 12.16 3.84
N LYS A 351 9.47 11.08 3.63
CA LYS A 351 10.01 10.74 2.31
C LYS A 351 8.88 10.38 1.35
N LEU A 352 7.91 9.58 1.79
CA LEU A 352 6.74 9.22 0.98
C LEU A 352 5.94 10.48 0.59
N PHE A 353 5.69 11.38 1.54
CA PHE A 353 5.03 12.65 1.28
C PHE A 353 5.77 13.48 0.22
N THR A 354 7.10 13.57 0.32
CA THR A 354 7.95 14.27 -0.65
C THR A 354 7.85 13.64 -2.04
N GLN A 355 7.87 12.31 -2.13
CA GLN A 355 7.73 11.60 -3.41
C GLN A 355 6.36 11.84 -4.06
N ILE A 356 5.29 11.79 -3.27
CA ILE A 356 3.93 12.11 -3.72
C ILE A 356 3.85 13.57 -4.21
N GLN A 357 4.45 14.52 -3.50
CA GLN A 357 4.53 15.92 -3.96
C GLN A 357 5.31 16.08 -5.27
N ARG A 358 6.43 15.37 -5.44
CA ARG A 358 7.21 15.39 -6.69
C ARG A 358 6.39 14.87 -7.87
N LEU A 359 5.66 13.76 -7.69
CA LEU A 359 4.75 13.23 -8.72
C LEU A 359 3.68 14.26 -9.10
N MET A 360 2.99 14.86 -8.12
CA MET A 360 1.98 15.90 -8.37
C MET A 360 2.57 17.12 -9.10
N ALA A 361 3.76 17.59 -8.69
CA ALA A 361 4.45 18.70 -9.37
C ALA A 361 4.79 18.40 -10.84
N MET A 362 4.91 17.13 -11.22
CA MET A 362 5.11 16.70 -12.61
C MET A 362 3.80 16.58 -13.41
N GLY A 363 2.66 16.95 -12.84
CA GLY A 363 1.36 16.77 -13.50
C GLY A 363 0.83 15.34 -13.40
N VAL A 364 1.46 14.46 -12.62
CA VAL A 364 1.09 13.04 -12.55
C VAL A 364 -0.16 12.88 -11.71
N THR A 365 -1.10 12.10 -12.20
CA THR A 365 -2.25 11.67 -11.39
C THR A 365 -1.87 10.45 -10.57
N ILE A 366 -2.25 10.42 -9.31
CA ILE A 366 -1.93 9.38 -8.34
C ILE A 366 -3.26 8.84 -7.83
N VAL A 367 -3.44 7.53 -7.93
CA VAL A 367 -4.67 6.86 -7.54
C VAL A 367 -4.34 5.81 -6.49
N CYS A 368 -4.98 5.91 -5.33
CA CYS A 368 -4.72 5.06 -4.17
C CYS A 368 -5.97 4.32 -3.72
N ALA A 369 -5.81 3.05 -3.36
CA ALA A 369 -6.86 2.30 -2.69
C ALA A 369 -7.15 2.88 -1.29
N ALA A 370 -8.43 3.09 -0.94
CA ALA A 370 -8.80 3.60 0.37
C ALA A 370 -8.53 2.62 1.53
N GLY A 371 -8.46 1.32 1.23
CA GLY A 371 -8.27 0.26 2.21
C GLY A 371 -9.56 -0.49 2.56
N ASN A 372 -9.39 -1.74 3.00
CA ASN A 372 -10.47 -2.74 3.14
C ASN A 372 -10.76 -3.11 4.59
N LYS A 373 -10.50 -2.21 5.53
CA LYS A 373 -10.54 -2.51 6.97
C LYS A 373 -11.64 -1.80 7.73
N ALA A 374 -12.64 -1.22 7.07
CA ALA A 374 -13.66 -0.42 7.75
C ALA A 374 -14.45 -1.17 8.84
N LEU A 375 -14.57 -2.50 8.72
CA LEU A 375 -15.22 -3.36 9.72
C LEU A 375 -14.25 -3.95 10.77
N GLN A 376 -12.97 -3.57 10.73
CA GLN A 376 -11.96 -4.08 11.64
C GLN A 376 -11.63 -3.05 12.72
N LEU A 377 -11.09 -3.56 13.83
CA LEU A 377 -10.45 -2.74 14.85
C LEU A 377 -8.94 -2.63 14.57
N ASP A 378 -8.31 -1.55 15.00
CA ASP A 378 -6.86 -1.45 15.04
C ASP A 378 -6.26 -2.13 16.29
N ASP A 379 -4.93 -2.06 16.44
CA ASP A 379 -4.20 -2.68 17.55
C ASP A 379 -4.58 -2.09 18.93
N HIS A 380 -5.35 -1.00 18.96
CA HIS A 380 -5.87 -0.36 20.16
C HIS A 380 -7.39 -0.57 20.34
N GLY A 381 -8.01 -1.43 19.54
CA GLY A 381 -9.44 -1.70 19.62
C GLY A 381 -10.32 -0.59 19.03
N ARG A 382 -9.76 0.34 18.24
CA ARG A 382 -10.50 1.46 17.65
C ARG A 382 -11.05 1.09 16.26
N PRO A 383 -12.26 1.54 15.88
CA PRO A 383 -12.80 1.30 14.55
C PRO A 383 -11.90 1.88 13.45
N ARG A 384 -11.72 1.14 12.36
CA ARG A 384 -10.93 1.56 11.20
C ARG A 384 -11.80 2.03 10.03
N GLU A 385 -12.97 2.59 10.32
CA GLU A 385 -13.90 3.08 9.29
C GLU A 385 -13.26 4.14 8.39
N THR A 386 -12.38 4.98 8.95
CA THR A 386 -11.67 6.01 8.19
C THR A 386 -10.35 5.51 7.61
N VAL A 387 -9.91 6.11 6.50
CA VAL A 387 -8.61 5.82 5.88
C VAL A 387 -7.49 6.16 6.87
N ASP A 388 -6.73 5.14 7.27
CA ASP A 388 -5.72 5.24 8.35
C ASP A 388 -4.33 4.72 7.93
N THR A 389 -4.16 4.31 6.67
CA THR A 389 -2.93 3.72 6.12
C THR A 389 -2.33 4.58 5.02
N LEU A 390 -0.99 4.58 4.91
CA LEU A 390 -0.27 5.26 3.83
C LEU A 390 -0.30 4.46 2.52
N PRO A 391 -0.22 5.11 1.34
CA PRO A 391 -0.21 6.57 1.14
C PRO A 391 -1.60 7.22 1.24
N ALA A 392 -2.69 6.46 1.18
CA ALA A 392 -4.05 7.01 1.11
C ALA A 392 -4.39 7.97 2.27
N GLY A 393 -3.87 7.72 3.47
CA GLY A 393 -4.06 8.57 4.66
C GLY A 393 -3.54 10.00 4.47
N LEU A 394 -2.57 10.23 3.58
CA LEU A 394 -2.10 11.58 3.25
C LEU A 394 -3.24 12.46 2.69
N TRP A 395 -4.29 11.85 2.14
CA TRP A 395 -5.49 12.55 1.65
C TRP A 395 -6.22 13.33 2.75
N ASN A 396 -6.34 12.74 3.94
CA ASN A 396 -7.07 13.32 5.06
C ASN A 396 -6.38 14.57 5.61
N ARG A 397 -5.08 14.74 5.35
CA ARG A 397 -4.32 15.93 5.76
C ARG A 397 -4.52 17.12 4.83
N GLY A 398 -5.00 16.87 3.61
CA GLY A 398 -5.12 17.89 2.57
C GLY A 398 -3.75 18.29 2.03
N PHE A 399 -3.52 18.08 0.74
CA PHE A 399 -2.47 18.78 0.02
C PHE A 399 -3.12 19.95 -0.72
N PRO A 400 -2.76 21.20 -0.41
CA PRO A 400 -3.19 22.34 -1.22
C PRO A 400 -2.83 22.09 -2.69
N GLY A 401 -3.79 22.18 -3.60
CA GLY A 401 -3.58 21.97 -5.04
C GLY A 401 -3.67 20.52 -5.53
N SER A 402 -3.75 19.51 -4.65
CA SER A 402 -3.84 18.11 -5.09
C SER A 402 -5.23 17.67 -5.57
N GLU A 403 -6.21 18.59 -5.64
CA GLU A 403 -7.63 18.25 -5.91
C GLU A 403 -7.79 17.53 -7.25
N LYS A 404 -6.80 17.72 -8.11
CA LYS A 404 -6.79 17.28 -9.50
C LYS A 404 -5.85 16.09 -9.76
N GLN A 405 -5.06 15.70 -8.75
CA GLN A 405 -3.87 14.86 -8.98
C GLN A 405 -3.68 13.75 -7.97
N PHE A 406 -4.30 13.82 -6.80
CA PHE A 406 -4.29 12.71 -5.86
C PHE A 406 -5.73 12.23 -5.75
N PHE A 407 -5.97 10.92 -5.70
CA PHE A 407 -7.31 10.36 -5.55
C PHE A 407 -7.24 9.17 -4.62
N VAL A 408 -8.11 9.17 -3.61
CA VAL A 408 -8.34 8.01 -2.75
C VAL A 408 -9.66 7.38 -3.13
N VAL A 409 -9.62 6.10 -3.50
CA VAL A 409 -10.72 5.41 -4.15
C VAL A 409 -11.29 4.33 -3.24
N GLY A 410 -12.55 4.56 -2.84
CA GLY A 410 -13.35 3.59 -2.13
C GLY A 410 -13.94 2.51 -3.05
N ASN A 411 -14.40 1.43 -2.43
CA ASN A 411 -15.04 0.31 -3.10
C ASN A 411 -16.57 0.47 -3.07
N SER A 412 -17.20 0.39 -4.24
CA SER A 412 -18.66 0.28 -4.38
C SER A 412 -19.06 -0.99 -5.12
N ASP A 413 -20.33 -1.36 -5.00
CA ASP A 413 -20.94 -2.29 -5.94
C ASP A 413 -21.21 -1.62 -7.31
N ILE A 414 -21.75 -2.39 -8.26
CA ILE A 414 -22.12 -1.89 -9.59
C ILE A 414 -23.29 -0.89 -9.58
N ASN A 415 -24.03 -0.79 -8.47
CA ASN A 415 -25.10 0.18 -8.27
C ASN A 415 -24.58 1.46 -7.59
N GLY A 416 -23.29 1.51 -7.26
CA GLY A 416 -22.65 2.64 -6.60
C GLY A 416 -22.81 2.69 -5.08
N ALA A 417 -23.40 1.67 -4.46
CA ALA A 417 -23.46 1.58 -3.01
C ALA A 417 -22.07 1.23 -2.47
N ARG A 418 -21.61 1.97 -1.45
CA ARG A 418 -20.33 1.68 -0.77
C ARG A 418 -20.34 0.25 -0.20
N HIS A 419 -19.27 -0.48 -0.44
CA HIS A 419 -19.05 -1.77 0.19
C HIS A 419 -18.66 -1.61 1.67
N GLY A 420 -19.21 -2.43 2.56
CA GLY A 420 -19.06 -2.28 4.02
C GLY A 420 -17.60 -2.32 4.52
N THR A 421 -16.69 -2.99 3.81
CA THR A 421 -15.26 -3.04 4.16
C THR A 421 -14.45 -1.84 3.67
N SER A 422 -15.00 -1.00 2.78
CA SER A 422 -14.31 0.17 2.22
C SER A 422 -14.14 1.25 3.28
N GLN A 423 -12.89 1.68 3.48
CA GLN A 423 -12.60 2.82 4.36
C GLN A 423 -13.03 4.15 3.71
N ILE A 424 -13.38 5.11 4.56
CA ILE A 424 -13.86 6.44 4.17
C ILE A 424 -12.74 7.46 4.38
N ALA A 425 -12.42 8.21 3.33
CA ALA A 425 -11.48 9.30 3.44
C ALA A 425 -12.22 10.52 4.01
N VAL A 426 -11.72 11.05 5.12
CA VAL A 426 -12.27 12.23 5.80
C VAL A 426 -11.39 13.43 5.45
N SER A 427 -11.82 14.21 4.45
CA SER A 427 -11.14 15.43 4.04
C SER A 427 -12.16 16.55 3.89
N SER A 428 -11.89 17.68 4.55
CA SER A 428 -12.69 18.90 4.40
C SER A 428 -12.51 19.57 3.05
N TYR A 429 -11.47 19.19 2.30
CA TYR A 429 -11.10 19.85 1.05
C TYR A 429 -11.62 19.11 -0.18
N LYS A 430 -11.79 17.78 -0.11
CA LYS A 430 -12.01 16.94 -1.30
C LYS A 430 -12.92 15.74 -1.00
N PRO A 431 -13.96 15.50 -1.80
CA PRO A 431 -14.75 14.28 -1.67
C PRO A 431 -13.90 13.07 -2.07
N GLN A 432 -14.00 12.00 -1.27
CA GLN A 432 -13.55 10.68 -1.71
C GLN A 432 -14.40 10.22 -2.90
N ILE A 433 -13.77 9.57 -3.86
CA ILE A 433 -14.47 8.92 -4.97
C ILE A 433 -14.54 7.41 -4.76
N TYR A 434 -15.48 6.76 -5.40
CA TYR A 434 -15.73 5.33 -5.32
C TYR A 434 -15.76 4.74 -6.72
N ALA A 435 -15.34 3.50 -6.87
CA ALA A 435 -15.50 2.77 -8.12
C ALA A 435 -15.93 1.33 -7.85
N PRO A 436 -16.59 0.67 -8.82
CA PRO A 436 -16.93 -0.74 -8.70
C PRO A 436 -15.73 -1.58 -8.27
N GLY A 437 -15.83 -2.26 -7.14
CA GLY A 437 -14.80 -3.13 -6.59
C GLY A 437 -15.36 -4.37 -5.91
N VAL A 438 -16.62 -4.71 -6.17
CA VAL A 438 -17.30 -5.91 -5.70
C VAL A 438 -17.48 -6.86 -6.87
N ASP A 439 -17.11 -8.13 -6.67
CA ASP A 439 -17.24 -9.22 -7.64
C ASP A 439 -16.61 -8.91 -9.01
N ILE A 440 -15.42 -8.33 -8.97
CA ILE A 440 -14.67 -7.87 -10.12
C ILE A 440 -13.97 -9.04 -10.81
N LYS A 441 -14.28 -9.26 -12.10
CA LYS A 441 -13.67 -10.32 -12.91
C LYS A 441 -12.38 -9.84 -13.58
N CYS A 442 -11.29 -10.57 -13.47
CA CYS A 442 -9.98 -10.16 -13.98
C CYS A 442 -9.10 -11.37 -14.32
N ALA A 443 -7.97 -11.12 -14.98
CA ALA A 443 -6.99 -12.15 -15.32
C ALA A 443 -6.47 -12.91 -14.09
N ASN A 444 -6.32 -14.22 -14.23
CA ASN A 444 -5.69 -15.07 -13.23
C ASN A 444 -4.15 -15.03 -13.39
N SER A 445 -3.39 -15.12 -12.30
CA SER A 445 -1.92 -15.08 -12.34
C SER A 445 -1.25 -16.37 -12.79
N THR A 446 -1.93 -17.51 -12.71
CA THR A 446 -1.33 -18.83 -12.98
C THR A 446 -1.81 -19.44 -14.28
N ALA A 447 -3.04 -19.16 -14.69
CA ALA A 447 -3.58 -19.59 -15.98
C ALA A 447 -3.24 -18.58 -17.09
N LEU A 448 -3.09 -19.02 -18.34
CA LEU A 448 -2.94 -18.10 -19.49
C LEU A 448 -4.27 -17.54 -19.96
N THR A 449 -5.37 -18.26 -19.74
CA THR A 449 -6.71 -17.89 -20.25
C THR A 449 -7.78 -17.83 -19.15
N GLY A 450 -7.41 -18.18 -17.92
CA GLY A 450 -8.33 -18.29 -16.80
C GLY A 450 -8.61 -16.93 -16.15
N TYR A 451 -9.83 -16.72 -15.70
CA TYR A 451 -10.21 -15.51 -14.99
C TYR A 451 -10.55 -15.82 -13.53
N THR A 452 -10.46 -14.82 -12.67
CA THR A 452 -10.79 -14.90 -11.25
C THR A 452 -11.69 -13.73 -10.86
N THR A 453 -12.39 -13.86 -9.73
CA THR A 453 -13.26 -12.81 -9.18
C THR A 453 -12.72 -12.34 -7.84
N TRP A 454 -12.63 -11.02 -7.64
CA TRP A 454 -12.11 -10.42 -6.42
C TRP A 454 -12.96 -9.24 -5.95
N THR A 455 -12.87 -8.94 -4.66
CA THR A 455 -13.51 -7.76 -4.04
C THR A 455 -12.48 -6.95 -3.24
N GLY A 456 -12.45 -5.63 -3.42
CA GLY A 456 -11.55 -4.74 -2.68
C GLY A 456 -11.26 -3.40 -3.37
N THR A 457 -10.87 -2.42 -2.54
CA THR A 457 -10.48 -1.05 -2.99
C THR A 457 -9.31 -1.02 -3.96
N SER A 458 -8.44 -2.03 -3.96
CA SER A 458 -7.35 -2.20 -4.93
C SER A 458 -7.87 -2.21 -6.38
N PHE A 459 -9.00 -2.90 -6.63
CA PHE A 459 -9.59 -3.04 -7.97
C PHE A 459 -10.36 -1.78 -8.37
N SER A 460 -11.05 -1.16 -7.41
CA SER A 460 -11.70 0.15 -7.59
C SER A 460 -10.69 1.23 -7.97
N GLY A 461 -9.55 1.29 -7.28
CA GLY A 461 -8.48 2.25 -7.54
C GLY A 461 -8.02 2.18 -8.99
N VAL A 462 -7.73 0.98 -9.49
CA VAL A 462 -7.32 0.83 -10.89
C VAL A 462 -8.41 1.23 -11.88
N ILE A 463 -9.67 0.93 -11.60
CA ILE A 463 -10.77 1.35 -12.46
C ILE A 463 -10.86 2.89 -12.55
N ALA A 464 -10.54 3.57 -11.45
CA ALA A 464 -10.49 5.03 -11.41
C ALA A 464 -9.36 5.65 -12.25
N ASP A 465 -8.32 4.89 -12.62
CA ASP A 465 -7.25 5.36 -13.53
C ASP A 465 -7.82 5.88 -14.86
N LEU A 466 -9.00 5.41 -15.26
CA LEU A 466 -9.71 5.89 -16.45
C LEU A 466 -9.92 7.41 -16.43
N MET A 467 -10.26 8.00 -15.27
CA MET A 467 -10.49 9.45 -15.17
C MET A 467 -9.22 10.25 -15.45
N SER A 468 -8.07 9.64 -15.18
CA SER A 468 -6.75 10.24 -15.33
C SER A 468 -6.24 10.20 -16.77
N THR A 469 -6.96 9.55 -17.70
CA THR A 469 -6.57 9.41 -19.12
C THR A 469 -6.73 10.70 -19.96
N GLY A 470 -6.76 11.86 -19.30
CA GLY A 470 -6.90 13.15 -19.97
C GLY A 470 -8.35 13.56 -20.24
N GLN A 471 -9.32 12.89 -19.61
CA GLN A 471 -10.70 13.39 -19.61
C GLN A 471 -10.93 14.43 -18.52
N TYR A 472 -10.12 14.48 -17.46
CA TYR A 472 -10.35 15.34 -16.30
C TYR A 472 -10.48 16.84 -16.62
N ASP A 473 -11.71 17.30 -16.83
CA ASP A 473 -12.10 18.70 -16.73
C ASP A 473 -12.46 19.00 -15.26
N PRO A 474 -11.66 19.81 -14.54
CA PRO A 474 -11.98 20.17 -13.15
C PRO A 474 -13.33 20.89 -12.97
N LYS A 475 -13.94 21.38 -14.05
CA LYS A 475 -15.30 21.96 -14.04
C LYS A 475 -16.40 20.90 -14.18
N ARG A 476 -16.07 19.67 -14.58
CA ARG A 476 -17.01 18.55 -14.73
C ARG A 476 -16.59 17.44 -13.77
N PRO A 477 -17.29 17.21 -12.65
CA PRO A 477 -16.93 16.11 -11.76
C PRO A 477 -17.03 14.77 -12.52
N PHE A 478 -15.94 13.99 -12.51
CA PHE A 478 -15.87 12.60 -13.06
C PHE A 478 -16.57 11.59 -12.15
N TRP A 479 -17.41 12.10 -11.29
CA TRP A 479 -18.10 11.37 -10.28
C TRP A 479 -19.52 11.89 -10.18
N TRP A 480 -20.42 10.98 -9.88
CA TRP A 480 -21.81 11.30 -9.64
C TRP A 480 -22.31 10.60 -8.41
N GLN A 481 -23.35 11.17 -7.81
CA GLN A 481 -23.97 10.56 -6.65
C GLN A 481 -24.90 9.43 -7.12
N ARG A 482 -24.42 8.19 -6.98
CA ARG A 482 -25.29 7.00 -7.07
C ARG A 482 -25.97 6.75 -5.72
N ARG A 483 -26.81 5.71 -5.68
CA ARG A 483 -27.50 5.23 -4.48
C ARG A 483 -26.58 5.28 -3.25
N GLY A 484 -27.00 5.99 -2.21
CA GLY A 484 -26.20 6.20 -0.99
C GLY A 484 -25.40 7.51 -0.94
N GLY A 485 -25.51 8.38 -1.97
CA GLY A 485 -24.94 9.73 -1.94
C GLY A 485 -23.42 9.78 -2.14
N HIS A 486 -22.79 8.65 -2.48
CA HIS A 486 -21.36 8.57 -2.73
C HIS A 486 -21.01 8.97 -4.15
N SER A 487 -19.88 9.67 -4.31
CA SER A 487 -19.33 10.07 -5.60
C SER A 487 -18.69 8.87 -6.30
N VAL A 488 -19.32 8.32 -7.33
CA VAL A 488 -18.84 7.13 -8.06
C VAL A 488 -18.26 7.52 -9.41
N VAL A 489 -17.11 6.95 -9.78
CA VAL A 489 -16.42 7.16 -11.06
C VAL A 489 -17.36 6.95 -12.25
N TRP A 490 -17.30 7.88 -13.20
CA TRP A 490 -18.03 7.88 -14.45
C TRP A 490 -17.15 8.35 -15.60
N ASN A 491 -17.30 7.74 -16.78
CA ASN A 491 -16.44 7.97 -17.95
C ASN A 491 -17.02 8.98 -18.96
N LEU A 492 -17.93 9.83 -18.49
CA LEU A 492 -18.61 10.86 -19.27
C LEU A 492 -19.52 10.37 -20.42
N VAL A 493 -19.85 9.08 -20.46
CA VAL A 493 -20.67 8.51 -21.54
C VAL A 493 -22.11 9.02 -21.46
N THR A 494 -22.62 9.55 -22.57
CA THR A 494 -24.02 9.95 -22.73
C THR A 494 -24.85 8.86 -23.40
N LYS A 495 -26.18 9.02 -23.42
CA LYS A 495 -27.09 8.15 -24.20
C LYS A 495 -26.76 8.13 -25.70
N ALA A 496 -26.20 9.20 -26.25
CA ALA A 496 -25.78 9.23 -27.65
C ALA A 496 -24.54 8.34 -27.90
N ASN A 497 -23.64 8.25 -26.92
CA ASN A 497 -22.44 7.41 -27.04
C ASN A 497 -22.72 5.94 -26.72
N ASN A 498 -23.66 5.66 -25.81
CA ASN A 498 -24.08 4.31 -25.42
C ASN A 498 -25.62 4.24 -25.43
N PRO A 499 -26.25 4.00 -26.59
CA PRO A 499 -27.70 3.99 -26.69
C PRO A 499 -28.29 2.81 -25.89
N PRO A 500 -29.42 3.02 -25.19
CA PRO A 500 -30.05 1.96 -24.42
C PRO A 500 -30.61 0.87 -25.36
N VAL A 501 -30.47 -0.40 -24.96
CA VAL A 501 -31.18 -1.50 -25.64
C VAL A 501 -32.62 -1.58 -25.13
N SER A 502 -33.57 -1.76 -26.06
CA SER A 502 -34.98 -1.91 -25.70
C SER A 502 -35.17 -3.14 -24.79
N PRO A 503 -35.92 -3.03 -23.68
CA PRO A 503 -36.27 -4.17 -22.83
C PRO A 503 -36.97 -5.31 -23.58
N SER A 504 -37.56 -5.03 -24.75
CA SER A 504 -38.33 -5.99 -25.55
C SER A 504 -37.50 -6.97 -26.39
N GLY A 505 -36.18 -7.05 -26.21
CA GLY A 505 -35.35 -8.14 -26.77
C GLY A 505 -35.11 -8.12 -28.28
N ASN A 506 -35.80 -7.28 -29.05
CA ASN A 506 -35.46 -7.04 -30.45
C ASN A 506 -34.37 -5.98 -30.50
N ALA A 507 -33.11 -6.42 -30.40
CA ALA A 507 -31.99 -5.59 -30.76
C ALA A 507 -32.15 -5.18 -32.23
N THR A 508 -32.64 -3.97 -32.48
CA THR A 508 -32.49 -3.35 -33.79
C THR A 508 -30.98 -3.26 -34.01
N LEU A 509 -30.45 -4.15 -34.85
CA LEU A 509 -29.09 -4.09 -35.35
C LEU A 509 -28.94 -2.74 -36.07
N VAL A 510 -28.50 -1.72 -35.34
CA VAL A 510 -28.01 -0.49 -35.93
C VAL A 510 -26.69 -0.89 -36.57
N ASN A 511 -26.71 -1.17 -37.86
CA ASN A 511 -25.52 -1.40 -38.68
C ASN A 511 -24.66 -0.13 -38.65
N TYR A 512 -23.77 -0.05 -37.67
CA TYR A 512 -22.60 0.82 -37.75
C TYR A 512 -21.62 0.16 -38.70
N THR A 513 -21.73 0.46 -39.99
CA THR A 513 -20.64 0.23 -40.94
C THR A 513 -19.43 1.02 -40.44
N SER A 514 -18.40 0.30 -39.98
CA SER A 514 -17.09 0.85 -39.72
C SER A 514 -16.53 1.43 -41.02
N SER A 515 -16.60 2.75 -41.17
CA SER A 515 -15.78 3.46 -42.15
C SER A 515 -14.33 3.39 -41.68
N ILE A 516 -13.68 2.26 -41.95
CA ILE A 516 -12.22 2.17 -41.98
C ILE A 516 -11.81 3.05 -43.16
N LEU A 517 -11.37 4.27 -42.87
CA LEU A 517 -10.61 5.09 -43.81
C LEU A 517 -9.30 4.35 -44.09
N THR A 518 -9.28 3.53 -45.13
CA THR A 518 -8.06 3.16 -45.84
C THR A 518 -7.55 4.40 -46.55
N THR A 519 -6.70 5.17 -45.89
CA THR A 519 -5.77 6.07 -46.59
C THR A 519 -4.69 5.20 -47.21
N THR A 520 -4.90 4.75 -48.44
CA THR A 520 -3.81 4.27 -49.30
C THR A 520 -2.99 5.48 -49.71
N ASN A 521 -1.80 5.63 -49.13
CA ASN A 521 -0.73 6.43 -49.72
C ASN A 521 -0.30 5.74 -51.01
N SER A 522 -0.58 6.36 -52.14
CA SER A 522 -0.01 6.03 -53.43
C SER A 522 1.39 6.64 -53.52
N ASP A 523 2.39 5.90 -53.06
CA ASP A 523 3.79 6.07 -53.46
C ASP A 523 4.27 4.71 -53.97
N THR A 524 4.03 4.44 -55.25
CA THR A 524 4.68 3.35 -55.98
C THR A 524 5.86 3.93 -56.74
N ASP A 525 7.02 3.90 -56.10
CA ASP A 525 8.29 3.81 -56.82
C ASP A 525 8.38 2.42 -57.45
N GLY A 526 8.73 2.41 -58.74
CA GLY A 526 8.72 1.23 -59.58
C GLY A 526 9.80 0.22 -59.20
N LEU A 527 9.42 -1.05 -59.22
CA LEU A 527 10.32 -2.17 -59.45
C LEU A 527 9.59 -3.24 -60.27
N ASP A 528 10.12 -3.41 -61.48
CA ASP A 528 10.13 -4.53 -62.41
C ASP A 528 9.13 -5.69 -62.27
N ASN A 529 8.35 -5.83 -63.34
CA ASN A 529 7.71 -7.06 -63.77
C ASN A 529 8.78 -8.05 -64.26
N GLU A 530 8.95 -9.17 -63.58
CA GLU A 530 9.32 -10.42 -64.24
C GLU A 530 8.91 -11.64 -63.38
N GLN A 531 8.39 -12.66 -64.05
CA GLN A 531 8.10 -14.02 -63.57
C GLN A 531 6.73 -14.28 -62.90
N LEU A 532 5.72 -14.41 -63.76
CA LEU A 532 4.59 -15.32 -63.56
C LEU A 532 4.72 -16.47 -64.56
N GLU A 533 5.26 -17.61 -64.13
CA GLU A 533 5.00 -18.90 -64.77
C GLU A 533 4.46 -19.90 -63.73
N GLN A 534 3.19 -20.25 -63.98
CA GLN A 534 2.57 -21.57 -63.83
C GLN A 534 3.14 -22.53 -62.78
N LEU A 535 2.28 -22.90 -61.82
CA LEU A 535 2.09 -24.30 -61.47
C LEU A 535 0.69 -24.51 -60.86
N ASP A 536 -0.15 -25.06 -61.72
CA ASP A 536 -1.33 -25.86 -61.39
C ASP A 536 -0.86 -27.14 -60.67
N LEU A 537 -1.72 -27.67 -59.78
CA LEU A 537 -1.98 -29.07 -59.47
C LEU A 537 -2.47 -29.28 -58.03
N SER A 538 -3.77 -29.53 -58.00
CA SER A 538 -4.55 -30.38 -57.10
C SER A 538 -3.82 -31.46 -56.27
N THR A 539 -4.40 -31.68 -55.07
CA THR A 539 -4.54 -32.94 -54.28
C THR A 539 -3.27 -33.58 -53.69
N ASP A 540 -3.13 -33.56 -52.36
CA ASP A 540 -3.73 -34.53 -51.42
C ASP A 540 -4.02 -33.87 -50.05
#